data_AF-A0A3E4SAK7-F1
#
_entry.id   AF-A0A3E4SAK7-F1
#
_cell.length_a   1.000
_cell.length_b   1.000
_cell.length_c   1.000
_cell.angle_alpha   90.00
_cell.angle_beta   90.00
_cell.angle_gamma   90.00
#
_symmetry.space_group_name_H-M   'P 1'
#
loop_
_entity.id
_entity.type
_entity.pdbx_description
1 polymer ?
#
loop_
_entity_poly.entity_id
_entity_poly.type
_entity_poly.pdbx_seq_one_letter_code
_entity_poly.pdbx_strand_id
1 'polypeptide(L)'
;MTQIHISIRKPKTGGLDPVTGLMRFRPVRRHFDADKNLIIAASFDADLSETGELTVDLLPTTSAFVWQVIELADTPQAYTRYVEVPDSKTKVEYADLVEVDAGTFVPKDMQGSQLLKVRHASTQSEAETLSARYPDAVVLFDETATTMKAAMAMSTLESITAEAQTNAALARSAMLSAQSSADSATATQSDLNILASNANTLAASVANDSQTVADTANAVAAKGESAIATIDSTVRAVKDKAEAATTVLPSTGTTEGTTDTGTTEETTEEPGKDSTPAKAKKATVKGA
;
A
#
# COMPACT_ATOMS: atom_id res chain seq x y z
N MET A 1 -18.66 38.06 -44.66
CA MET A 1 -19.98 38.64 -44.97
C MET A 1 -20.91 37.50 -45.30
N THR A 2 -22.15 37.58 -44.85
CA THR A 2 -23.22 36.63 -45.16
C THR A 2 -24.10 37.20 -46.26
N GLN A 3 -24.34 36.41 -47.29
CA GLN A 3 -25.20 36.80 -48.40
C GLN A 3 -26.67 36.55 -48.04
N ILE A 4 -27.46 37.62 -47.96
CA ILE A 4 -28.89 37.58 -47.66
C ILE A 4 -29.70 37.80 -48.92
N HIS A 5 -30.59 36.86 -49.24
CA HIS A 5 -31.52 36.96 -50.36
C HIS A 5 -32.91 37.36 -49.88
N ILE A 6 -33.48 38.35 -50.56
CA ILE A 6 -34.76 38.98 -50.23
C ILE A 6 -35.64 38.91 -51.47
N SER A 7 -36.89 38.46 -51.31
CA SER A 7 -37.93 38.50 -52.34
C SER A 7 -39.19 39.11 -51.75
N ILE A 8 -39.59 40.30 -52.21
CA ILE A 8 -40.83 40.97 -51.78
C ILE A 8 -41.87 40.89 -52.90
N ARG A 9 -43.06 40.41 -52.54
CA ARG A 9 -44.19 40.23 -53.45
C ARG A 9 -45.44 40.89 -52.87
N LYS A 10 -46.33 41.33 -53.76
CA LYS A 10 -47.67 41.81 -53.39
C LYS A 10 -48.75 40.87 -53.94
N PRO A 11 -49.87 40.70 -53.23
CA PRO A 11 -50.96 39.86 -53.71
C PRO A 11 -51.61 40.45 -54.96
N LYS A 12 -52.00 39.58 -55.90
CA LYS A 12 -52.91 39.86 -57.01
C LYS A 12 -53.94 38.75 -57.13
N THR A 13 -55.03 38.98 -57.85
CA THR A 13 -55.97 37.90 -58.19
C THR A 13 -55.24 36.78 -58.92
N GLY A 14 -55.24 35.58 -58.33
CA GLY A 14 -54.61 34.39 -58.93
C GLY A 14 -53.08 34.31 -58.82
N GLY A 15 -52.43 35.11 -57.97
CA GLY A 15 -50.98 34.96 -57.76
C GLY A 15 -50.32 36.12 -57.00
N LEU A 16 -49.03 36.31 -57.29
CA LEU A 16 -48.17 37.32 -56.67
C LEU A 16 -47.49 38.16 -57.76
N ASP A 17 -47.35 39.47 -57.53
CA ASP A 17 -46.53 40.36 -58.35
C ASP A 17 -45.25 40.76 -57.60
N PRO A 18 -44.13 40.99 -58.30
CA PRO A 18 -42.95 41.60 -57.70
C PRO A 18 -43.24 43.00 -57.14
N VAL A 19 -42.51 43.38 -56.10
CA VAL A 19 -42.49 44.74 -55.57
C VAL A 19 -41.11 45.35 -55.79
N THR A 20 -41.06 46.49 -56.46
CA THR A 20 -39.87 47.33 -56.54
C THR A 20 -39.85 48.31 -55.37
N GLY A 21 -38.66 48.73 -54.94
CA GLY A 21 -38.52 49.72 -53.88
C GLY A 21 -37.16 49.64 -53.20
N LEU A 22 -37.02 50.44 -52.14
CA LEU A 22 -35.77 50.59 -51.41
C LEU A 22 -35.75 49.68 -50.17
N MET A 23 -34.66 48.97 -49.95
CA MET A 23 -34.36 48.29 -48.68
C MET A 23 -33.27 49.07 -47.95
N ARG A 24 -33.50 49.42 -46.68
CA ARG A 24 -32.52 50.18 -45.88
C ARG A 24 -32.01 49.33 -44.72
N PHE A 25 -30.70 49.20 -44.62
CA PHE A 25 -30.02 48.36 -43.65
C PHE A 25 -29.17 49.21 -42.72
N ARG A 26 -29.24 48.96 -41.42
CA ARG A 26 -28.49 49.71 -40.42
C ARG A 26 -28.12 48.82 -39.22
N PRO A 27 -26.86 48.78 -38.76
CA PRO A 27 -26.56 48.19 -37.47
C PRO A 27 -27.14 49.08 -36.36
N VAL A 28 -27.88 48.49 -35.41
CA VAL A 28 -28.60 49.25 -34.38
C VAL A 28 -27.66 50.08 -33.48
N ARG A 29 -26.40 49.64 -33.33
CA ARG A 29 -25.38 50.30 -32.50
C ARG A 29 -24.01 50.24 -33.18
N ARG A 30 -23.12 51.16 -32.77
CA ARG A 30 -21.69 51.06 -33.13
C ARG A 30 -21.08 49.79 -32.53
N HIS A 31 -20.20 49.13 -33.25
CA HIS A 31 -19.51 47.92 -32.81
C HIS A 31 -18.14 47.81 -33.46
N PHE A 32 -17.32 46.86 -33.02
CA PHE A 32 -16.08 46.51 -33.70
C PHE A 32 -16.26 45.24 -34.51
N ASP A 33 -15.75 45.22 -35.73
CA ASP A 33 -15.71 44.00 -36.55
C ASP A 33 -14.54 43.08 -36.13
N ALA A 34 -14.41 41.95 -36.84
CA ALA A 34 -13.34 40.98 -36.59
C ALA A 34 -11.93 41.58 -36.77
N ASP A 35 -11.78 42.50 -37.73
CA ASP A 35 -10.54 43.19 -38.09
C ASP A 35 -10.26 44.44 -37.22
N LYS A 36 -11.07 44.65 -36.17
CA LYS A 36 -10.96 45.75 -35.19
C LYS A 36 -11.27 47.15 -35.74
N ASN A 37 -12.00 47.24 -36.84
CA ASN A 37 -12.54 48.52 -37.32
C ASN A 37 -13.77 48.93 -36.49
N LEU A 38 -13.89 50.21 -36.18
CA LEU A 38 -15.11 50.77 -35.58
C LEU A 38 -16.18 50.93 -36.65
N ILE A 39 -17.22 50.11 -36.60
CA ILE A 39 -18.41 50.22 -37.44
C ILE A 39 -19.39 51.19 -36.77
N ILE A 40 -19.77 52.24 -37.48
CA ILE A 40 -20.76 53.21 -37.01
C ILE A 40 -22.19 52.75 -37.29
N ALA A 41 -23.16 53.23 -36.50
CA ALA A 41 -24.59 52.95 -36.70
C ALA A 41 -25.19 53.79 -37.85
N ALA A 42 -24.56 53.76 -39.02
CA ALA A 42 -25.02 54.42 -40.24
C ALA A 42 -25.80 53.42 -41.13
N SER A 43 -26.81 53.92 -41.83
CA SER A 43 -27.57 53.11 -42.78
C SER A 43 -26.93 53.10 -44.16
N PHE A 44 -27.19 52.05 -44.92
CA PHE A 44 -27.01 52.04 -46.36
C PHE A 44 -28.27 51.46 -47.02
N ASP A 45 -28.46 51.80 -48.29
CA ASP A 45 -29.66 51.45 -49.04
C ASP A 45 -29.30 50.52 -50.21
N ALA A 46 -30.24 49.65 -50.58
CA ALA A 46 -30.15 48.79 -51.76
C ALA A 46 -31.53 48.62 -52.41
N ASP A 47 -31.57 48.66 -53.74
CA ASP A 47 -32.81 48.59 -54.49
C ASP A 47 -33.25 47.14 -54.74
N LEU A 48 -34.55 46.88 -54.60
CA LEU A 48 -35.18 45.69 -55.15
C LEU A 48 -35.23 45.81 -56.68
N SER A 49 -34.83 44.74 -57.36
CA SER A 49 -34.93 44.63 -58.82
C SER A 49 -36.37 44.66 -59.32
N GLU A 50 -36.56 44.76 -60.63
CA GLU A 50 -37.88 44.66 -61.27
C GLU A 50 -38.60 43.33 -60.98
N THR A 51 -37.83 42.27 -60.70
CA THR A 51 -38.36 40.97 -60.27
C THR A 51 -38.64 40.92 -58.76
N GLY A 52 -38.53 42.02 -58.03
CA GLY A 52 -38.80 42.12 -56.61
C GLY A 52 -37.78 41.40 -55.72
N GLU A 53 -36.58 41.19 -56.24
CA GLU A 53 -35.51 40.46 -55.57
C GLU A 53 -34.31 41.36 -55.30
N LEU A 54 -33.63 41.11 -54.18
CA LEU A 54 -32.38 41.74 -53.78
C LEU A 54 -31.47 40.68 -53.15
N THR A 55 -30.18 40.76 -53.43
CA THR A 55 -29.15 40.05 -52.67
C THR A 55 -28.18 41.07 -52.08
N VAL A 56 -27.97 41.03 -50.76
CA VAL A 56 -27.12 41.96 -50.03
C VAL A 56 -26.13 41.20 -49.15
N ASP A 57 -24.91 41.71 -49.05
CA ASP A 57 -23.91 41.18 -48.14
C ASP A 57 -23.98 41.93 -46.81
N LEU A 58 -24.24 41.21 -45.72
CA LEU A 58 -24.29 41.76 -44.36
C LEU A 58 -23.19 41.16 -43.48
N LEU A 59 -22.71 41.95 -42.51
CA LEU A 59 -21.84 41.42 -41.45
C LEU A 59 -22.66 40.46 -40.57
N PRO A 60 -22.11 39.28 -40.22
CA PRO A 60 -22.71 38.43 -39.21
C PRO A 60 -22.90 39.19 -37.89
N THR A 61 -24.06 39.02 -37.26
CA THR A 61 -24.35 39.65 -35.98
C THR A 61 -23.58 38.99 -34.85
N THR A 62 -23.38 39.74 -33.78
CA THR A 62 -22.78 39.27 -32.53
C THR A 62 -23.62 39.81 -31.38
N SER A 63 -23.25 39.52 -30.13
CA SER A 63 -23.89 40.15 -28.97
C SER A 63 -23.75 41.68 -28.94
N ALA A 64 -22.88 42.28 -29.76
CA ALA A 64 -22.66 43.72 -29.80
C ALA A 64 -23.69 44.49 -30.66
N PHE A 65 -24.31 43.85 -31.66
CA PHE A 65 -25.24 44.51 -32.57
C PHE A 65 -26.14 43.53 -33.31
N VAL A 66 -27.28 44.04 -33.76
CA VAL A 66 -28.20 43.38 -34.70
C VAL A 66 -28.52 44.32 -35.87
N TRP A 67 -29.09 43.80 -36.95
CA TRP A 67 -29.47 44.60 -38.12
C TRP A 67 -30.90 45.11 -37.99
N GLN A 68 -31.07 46.43 -38.08
CA GLN A 68 -32.34 47.04 -38.45
C GLN A 68 -32.48 46.98 -39.97
N VAL A 69 -33.59 46.41 -40.44
CA VAL A 69 -33.94 46.34 -41.85
C VAL A 69 -35.28 47.04 -42.03
N ILE A 70 -35.29 48.07 -42.85
CA ILE A 70 -36.50 48.80 -43.24
C ILE A 70 -36.86 48.34 -44.65
N GLU A 71 -37.92 47.55 -44.73
CA GLU A 71 -38.52 47.07 -45.97
C GLU A 71 -39.26 48.22 -46.65
N LEU A 72 -39.14 48.34 -47.98
CA LEU A 72 -39.83 49.37 -48.78
C LEU A 72 -39.72 50.78 -48.16
N ALA A 73 -38.49 51.14 -47.78
CA ALA A 73 -38.20 52.40 -47.11
C ALA A 73 -38.78 53.60 -47.88
N ASP A 74 -39.22 54.61 -47.12
CA ASP A 74 -39.79 55.85 -47.64
C ASP A 74 -41.13 55.68 -48.39
N THR A 75 -41.78 54.50 -48.27
CA THR A 75 -43.13 54.23 -48.78
C THR A 75 -44.16 54.05 -47.65
N PRO A 76 -45.48 54.16 -47.93
CA PRO A 76 -46.52 53.84 -46.95
C PRO A 76 -46.53 52.37 -46.47
N GLN A 77 -45.90 51.47 -47.22
CA GLN A 77 -45.79 50.05 -46.88
C GLN A 77 -44.53 49.74 -46.07
N ALA A 78 -43.78 50.76 -45.64
CA ALA A 78 -42.53 50.55 -44.94
C ALA A 78 -42.72 49.76 -43.63
N TYR A 79 -41.90 48.75 -43.42
CA TYR A 79 -41.91 47.93 -42.21
C TYR A 79 -40.49 47.75 -41.67
N THR A 80 -40.34 47.79 -40.35
CA THR A 80 -39.02 47.66 -39.70
C THR A 80 -38.92 46.32 -38.98
N ARG A 81 -37.95 45.50 -39.39
CA ARG A 81 -37.52 44.30 -38.66
C ARG A 81 -36.16 44.51 -38.02
N TYR A 82 -35.93 43.82 -36.91
CA TYR A 82 -34.61 43.72 -36.29
C TYR A 82 -34.22 42.26 -36.32
N VAL A 83 -33.10 41.94 -36.99
CA VAL A 83 -32.76 40.56 -37.31
C VAL A 83 -31.32 40.22 -36.93
N GLU A 84 -31.13 38.96 -36.52
CA GLU A 84 -29.82 38.33 -36.45
C GLU A 84 -29.40 37.83 -37.83
N VAL A 85 -28.14 38.10 -38.19
CA VAL A 85 -27.53 37.59 -39.41
C VAL A 85 -26.51 36.52 -38.99
N PRO A 86 -26.72 35.24 -39.33
CA PRO A 86 -25.78 34.18 -38.97
C PRO A 86 -24.46 34.34 -39.72
N ASP A 87 -23.38 33.82 -39.18
CA ASP A 87 -22.13 33.63 -39.93
C ASP A 87 -22.27 32.42 -40.84
N SER A 88 -22.59 32.67 -42.12
CA SER A 88 -22.88 31.63 -43.10
C SER A 88 -22.05 31.79 -44.36
N LYS A 89 -21.55 30.66 -44.85
CA LYS A 89 -20.85 30.57 -46.15
C LYS A 89 -21.80 30.36 -47.32
N THR A 90 -23.05 30.01 -47.04
CA THR A 90 -24.11 29.85 -48.05
C THR A 90 -25.09 31.01 -47.95
N LYS A 91 -25.77 31.28 -49.07
CA LYS A 91 -26.88 32.23 -49.13
C LYS A 91 -27.94 31.87 -48.07
N VAL A 92 -28.46 32.87 -47.39
CA VAL A 92 -29.53 32.75 -46.38
C VAL A 92 -30.74 33.55 -46.85
N GLU A 93 -31.94 32.98 -46.73
CA GLU A 93 -33.18 33.67 -47.07
C GLU A 93 -33.57 34.65 -45.97
N TYR A 94 -34.02 35.85 -46.35
CA TYR A 94 -34.41 36.90 -45.42
C TYR A 94 -35.58 36.51 -44.52
N ALA A 95 -36.46 35.63 -45.01
CA ALA A 95 -37.58 35.08 -44.27
C ALA A 95 -37.13 34.17 -43.11
N ASP A 96 -35.95 33.56 -43.22
CA ASP A 96 -35.42 32.61 -42.24
C ASP A 96 -34.57 33.30 -41.16
N LEU A 97 -34.34 34.61 -41.27
CA LEU A 97 -33.61 35.36 -40.25
C LEU A 97 -34.45 35.50 -38.97
N VAL A 98 -33.79 35.23 -37.85
CA VAL A 98 -34.37 35.34 -36.52
C VAL A 98 -34.67 36.80 -36.21
N GLU A 99 -35.92 37.08 -35.88
CA GLU A 99 -36.35 38.41 -35.48
C GLU A 99 -36.15 38.60 -33.98
N VAL A 100 -35.53 39.71 -33.59
CA VAL A 100 -35.14 40.01 -32.21
C VAL A 100 -35.78 41.29 -31.70
N ASP A 101 -35.80 41.46 -30.38
CA ASP A 101 -36.09 42.73 -29.75
C ASP A 101 -34.88 43.69 -29.86
N ALA A 102 -35.11 44.93 -30.29
CA ALA A 102 -34.03 45.89 -30.54
C ALA A 102 -33.35 46.43 -29.27
N GLY A 103 -33.99 46.29 -28.10
CA GLY A 103 -33.44 46.73 -26.82
C GLY A 103 -32.54 45.67 -26.18
N THR A 104 -32.99 44.42 -26.24
CA THR A 104 -32.41 43.27 -25.53
C THR A 104 -31.60 42.33 -26.42
N PHE A 105 -31.78 42.38 -27.74
CA PHE A 105 -31.23 41.44 -28.72
C PHE A 105 -31.63 39.98 -28.46
N VAL A 106 -32.74 39.78 -27.76
CA VAL A 106 -33.30 38.44 -27.54
C VAL A 106 -34.28 38.14 -28.68
N PRO A 107 -34.26 36.93 -29.27
CA PRO A 107 -35.27 36.48 -30.22
C PRO A 107 -36.69 36.73 -29.72
N LYS A 108 -37.57 37.24 -30.60
CA LYS A 108 -38.93 37.63 -30.22
C LYS A 108 -39.79 36.44 -29.79
N ASP A 109 -39.52 35.25 -30.33
CA ASP A 109 -40.12 33.98 -29.91
C ASP A 109 -39.62 33.53 -28.51
N MET A 110 -38.52 34.09 -28.03
CA MET A 110 -38.01 33.92 -26.67
C MET A 110 -38.44 35.04 -25.71
N GLN A 111 -39.25 36.03 -26.15
CA GLN A 111 -39.76 37.07 -25.24
C GLN A 111 -40.58 36.46 -24.10
N GLY A 112 -40.21 36.78 -22.86
CA GLY A 112 -40.80 36.19 -21.65
C GLY A 112 -40.11 34.91 -21.18
N SER A 113 -39.17 34.35 -21.95
CA SER A 113 -38.28 33.29 -21.48
C SER A 113 -37.24 33.88 -20.52
N GLN A 114 -37.03 33.23 -19.39
CA GLN A 114 -36.00 33.63 -18.43
C GLN A 114 -34.64 33.06 -18.85
N LEU A 115 -33.56 33.78 -18.56
CA LEU A 115 -32.20 33.25 -18.71
C LEU A 115 -32.06 31.95 -17.90
N LEU A 116 -31.64 30.87 -18.55
CA LEU A 116 -31.38 29.61 -17.88
C LEU A 116 -30.17 29.77 -16.95
N LYS A 117 -30.40 29.72 -15.64
CA LYS A 117 -29.32 29.75 -14.65
C LYS A 117 -28.74 28.34 -14.55
N VAL A 118 -27.48 28.18 -14.92
CA VAL A 118 -26.78 26.89 -14.84
C VAL A 118 -25.76 26.93 -13.71
N ARG A 119 -25.73 25.88 -12.89
CA ARG A 119 -24.74 25.65 -11.85
C ARG A 119 -24.07 24.31 -12.08
N HIS A 120 -22.81 24.21 -11.69
CA HIS A 120 -22.05 22.96 -11.77
C HIS A 120 -21.74 22.45 -10.36
N ALA A 121 -21.87 21.15 -10.16
CA ALA A 121 -21.52 20.44 -8.94
C ALA A 121 -20.46 19.38 -9.24
N SER A 122 -19.57 19.13 -8.28
CA SER A 122 -18.48 18.17 -8.45
C SER A 122 -18.89 16.74 -8.09
N THR A 123 -20.04 16.57 -7.43
CA THR A 123 -20.60 15.29 -6.98
C THR A 123 -22.12 15.33 -7.00
N GLN A 124 -22.77 14.16 -7.00
CA GLN A 124 -24.23 14.06 -6.91
C GLN A 124 -24.79 14.71 -5.62
N SER A 125 -24.17 14.47 -4.46
CA SER A 125 -24.65 15.02 -3.19
C SER A 125 -24.59 16.56 -3.13
N GLU A 126 -23.54 17.15 -3.72
CA GLU A 126 -23.45 18.60 -3.89
C GLU A 126 -24.51 19.10 -4.89
N ALA A 127 -24.77 18.34 -5.95
CA ALA A 127 -25.80 18.68 -6.94
C ALA A 127 -27.19 18.73 -6.30
N GLU A 128 -27.54 17.75 -5.47
CA GLU A 128 -28.81 17.70 -4.71
C GLU A 128 -28.94 18.91 -3.76
N THR A 129 -27.87 19.25 -3.05
CA THR A 129 -27.83 20.41 -2.14
C THR A 129 -28.03 21.72 -2.90
N LEU A 130 -27.38 21.87 -4.06
CA LEU A 130 -27.52 23.05 -4.90
C LEU A 130 -28.91 23.12 -5.55
N SER A 131 -29.47 22.00 -5.97
CA SER A 131 -30.81 21.93 -6.56
C SER A 131 -31.89 22.34 -5.56
N ALA A 132 -31.77 21.91 -4.29
CA ALA A 132 -32.69 22.32 -3.23
C ALA A 132 -32.58 23.83 -2.92
N ARG A 133 -31.37 24.39 -3.01
CA ARG A 133 -31.10 25.81 -2.71
C ARG A 133 -31.49 26.76 -3.84
N TYR A 134 -31.40 26.30 -5.08
CA TYR A 134 -31.64 27.11 -6.28
C TYR A 134 -32.65 26.40 -7.19
N PRO A 135 -33.96 26.40 -6.83
CA PRO A 135 -34.99 25.72 -7.61
C PRO A 135 -35.23 26.36 -8.99
N ASP A 136 -34.70 27.56 -9.22
CA ASP A 136 -34.73 28.30 -10.49
C ASP A 136 -33.49 28.08 -11.36
N ALA A 137 -32.61 27.13 -11.00
CA ALA A 137 -31.39 26.83 -11.72
C ALA A 137 -31.27 25.34 -12.08
N VAL A 138 -30.71 25.06 -13.25
CA VAL A 138 -30.29 23.71 -13.66
C VAL A 138 -28.93 23.41 -13.03
N VAL A 139 -28.80 22.28 -12.34
CA VAL A 139 -27.54 21.83 -11.75
C VAL A 139 -27.00 20.66 -12.56
N LEU A 140 -25.80 20.83 -13.12
CA LEU A 140 -25.07 19.80 -13.86
C LEU A 140 -24.00 19.19 -12.97
N PHE A 141 -23.77 17.89 -13.06
CA PHE A 141 -22.65 17.21 -12.41
C PHE A 141 -22.11 16.10 -13.30
N ASP A 142 -20.82 15.79 -13.15
CA ASP A 142 -20.16 14.72 -13.90
C ASP A 142 -20.29 13.37 -13.17
N GLU A 143 -21.17 12.52 -13.70
CA GLU A 143 -21.37 11.15 -13.23
C GLU A 143 -20.15 10.26 -13.48
N THR A 144 -19.38 10.51 -14.55
CA THR A 144 -18.18 9.74 -14.91
C THR A 144 -17.06 9.95 -13.90
N ALA A 145 -16.84 11.21 -13.48
CA ALA A 145 -15.88 11.52 -12.42
C ALA A 145 -16.26 10.86 -11.08
N THR A 146 -17.57 10.75 -10.80
CA THR A 146 -18.10 10.13 -9.59
C THR A 146 -17.91 8.62 -9.60
N THR A 147 -18.24 7.95 -10.71
CA THR A 147 -18.07 6.50 -10.89
C THR A 147 -16.60 6.07 -10.86
N MET A 148 -15.69 6.84 -11.47
CA MET A 148 -14.24 6.55 -11.39
C MET A 148 -13.71 6.63 -9.96
N LYS A 149 -14.09 7.64 -9.18
CA LYS A 149 -13.69 7.75 -7.76
C LYS A 149 -14.23 6.58 -6.93
N ALA A 150 -15.48 6.18 -7.16
CA ALA A 150 -16.08 5.04 -6.49
C ALA A 150 -15.36 3.72 -6.84
N ALA A 151 -15.01 3.52 -8.12
CA ALA A 151 -14.26 2.35 -8.57
C ALA A 151 -12.86 2.28 -7.92
N MET A 152 -12.12 3.40 -7.86
CA MET A 152 -10.82 3.44 -7.18
C MET A 152 -10.93 3.17 -5.68
N ALA A 153 -11.97 3.68 -5.02
CA ALA A 153 -12.22 3.41 -3.60
C ALA A 153 -12.51 1.92 -3.36
N MET A 154 -13.35 1.29 -4.20
CA MET A 154 -13.61 -0.16 -4.09
C MET A 154 -12.36 -1.00 -4.34
N SER A 155 -11.56 -0.67 -5.36
CA SER A 155 -10.29 -1.36 -5.61
C SER A 155 -9.33 -1.25 -4.42
N THR A 156 -9.28 -0.09 -3.76
CA THR A 156 -8.48 0.09 -2.53
C THR A 156 -8.99 -0.78 -1.38
N LEU A 157 -10.32 -0.87 -1.20
CA LEU A 157 -10.92 -1.72 -0.17
C LEU A 157 -10.69 -3.22 -0.43
N GLU A 158 -10.74 -3.65 -1.68
CA GLU A 158 -10.40 -5.02 -2.08
C GLU A 158 -8.94 -5.35 -1.76
N SER A 159 -8.01 -4.43 -2.05
CA SER A 159 -6.59 -4.58 -1.70
C SER A 159 -6.38 -4.72 -0.19
N ILE A 160 -6.98 -3.83 0.61
CA ILE A 160 -6.91 -3.89 2.08
C ILE A 160 -7.47 -5.21 2.60
N THR A 161 -8.56 -5.70 2.01
CA THR A 161 -9.17 -6.97 2.39
C THR A 161 -8.25 -8.15 2.08
N ALA A 162 -7.59 -8.15 0.92
CA ALA A 162 -6.63 -9.18 0.54
C ALA A 162 -5.37 -9.17 1.44
N GLU A 163 -4.84 -7.99 1.77
CA GLU A 163 -3.74 -7.83 2.72
C GLU A 163 -4.11 -8.33 4.12
N ALA A 164 -5.31 -8.00 4.60
CA ALA A 164 -5.80 -8.46 5.89
C ALA A 164 -5.93 -9.99 5.95
N GLN A 165 -6.44 -10.63 4.88
CA GLN A 165 -6.51 -12.09 4.77
C GLN A 165 -5.11 -12.74 4.78
N THR A 166 -4.15 -12.14 4.06
CA THR A 166 -2.76 -12.60 4.02
C THR A 166 -2.11 -12.50 5.39
N ASN A 167 -2.26 -11.36 6.07
CA ASN A 167 -1.74 -11.17 7.43
C ASN A 167 -2.38 -12.11 8.44
N ALA A 168 -3.68 -12.39 8.32
CA ALA A 168 -4.37 -13.36 9.17
C ALA A 168 -3.84 -14.79 8.94
N ALA A 169 -3.57 -15.18 7.69
CA ALA A 169 -2.96 -16.48 7.37
C ALA A 169 -1.53 -16.59 7.93
N LEU A 170 -0.72 -15.54 7.78
CA LEU A 170 0.63 -15.47 8.35
C LEU A 170 0.59 -15.59 9.88
N ALA A 171 -0.29 -14.84 10.55
CA ALA A 171 -0.48 -14.92 12.00
C ALA A 171 -0.86 -16.33 12.47
N ARG A 172 -1.77 -17.01 11.76
CA ARG A 172 -2.11 -18.41 12.06
C ARG A 172 -0.92 -19.35 11.90
N SER A 173 -0.12 -19.18 10.85
CA SER A 173 1.08 -20.00 10.65
C SER A 173 2.13 -19.80 11.75
N ALA A 174 2.32 -18.55 12.20
CA ALA A 174 3.22 -18.23 13.30
C ALA A 174 2.73 -18.81 14.63
N MET A 175 1.42 -18.77 14.90
CA MET A 175 0.82 -19.41 16.08
C MET A 175 1.01 -20.93 16.09
N LEU A 176 0.79 -21.60 14.95
CA LEU A 176 1.01 -23.05 14.84
C LEU A 176 2.48 -23.42 15.06
N SER A 177 3.41 -22.63 14.50
CA SER A 177 4.85 -22.83 14.71
C SER A 177 5.26 -22.63 16.18
N ALA A 178 4.74 -21.59 16.83
CA ALA A 178 4.97 -21.34 18.25
C ALA A 178 4.42 -22.46 19.12
N GLN A 179 3.23 -23.00 18.82
CA GLN A 179 2.66 -24.13 19.53
C GLN A 179 3.53 -25.38 19.40
N SER A 180 3.95 -25.72 18.17
CA SER A 180 4.83 -26.87 17.93
C SER A 180 6.17 -26.74 18.66
N SER A 181 6.71 -25.51 18.75
CA SER A 181 7.92 -25.22 19.51
C SER A 181 7.70 -25.39 21.02
N ALA A 182 6.56 -24.97 21.54
CA ALA A 182 6.19 -25.16 22.94
C ALA A 182 6.03 -26.66 23.28
N ASP A 183 5.35 -27.42 22.44
CA ASP A 183 5.19 -28.87 22.61
C ASP A 183 6.54 -29.58 22.62
N SER A 184 7.46 -29.19 21.72
CA SER A 184 8.83 -29.72 21.65
C SER A 184 9.64 -29.38 22.92
N ALA A 185 9.47 -28.16 23.45
CA ALA A 185 10.10 -27.76 24.70
C ALA A 185 9.56 -28.57 25.90
N THR A 186 8.26 -28.83 25.95
CA THR A 186 7.64 -29.69 26.97
C THR A 186 8.16 -31.13 26.88
N ALA A 187 8.28 -31.70 25.68
CA ALA A 187 8.86 -33.02 25.48
C ALA A 187 10.31 -33.09 25.98
N THR A 188 11.13 -32.11 25.60
CA THR A 188 12.53 -32.00 26.06
C THR A 188 12.64 -31.90 27.59
N GLN A 189 11.73 -31.15 28.23
CA GLN A 189 11.70 -31.04 29.69
C GLN A 189 11.35 -32.38 30.36
N SER A 190 10.44 -33.16 29.78
CA SER A 190 10.12 -34.50 30.25
C SER A 190 11.33 -35.44 30.18
N ASP A 191 12.04 -35.42 29.04
CA ASP A 191 13.25 -36.23 28.86
C ASP A 191 14.34 -35.86 29.88
N LEU A 192 14.53 -34.57 30.14
CA LEU A 192 15.46 -34.07 31.17
C LEU A 192 15.07 -34.55 32.58
N ASN A 193 13.78 -34.55 32.92
CA ASN A 193 13.31 -35.03 34.22
C ASN A 193 13.54 -36.55 34.41
N ILE A 194 13.35 -37.34 33.35
CA ILE A 194 13.65 -38.78 33.35
C ILE A 194 15.15 -38.99 33.53
N LEU A 195 15.98 -38.28 32.77
CA LEU A 195 17.44 -38.38 32.87
C LEU A 195 17.94 -38.01 34.26
N ALA A 196 17.43 -36.92 34.85
CA ALA A 196 17.76 -36.52 36.21
C ALA A 196 17.37 -37.58 37.24
N SER A 197 16.20 -38.20 37.08
CA SER A 197 15.73 -39.28 37.96
C SER A 197 16.63 -40.51 37.85
N ASN A 198 16.96 -40.92 36.64
CA ASN A 198 17.90 -42.03 36.38
C ASN A 198 19.28 -41.75 36.97
N ALA A 199 19.81 -40.54 36.79
CA ALA A 199 21.08 -40.12 37.35
C ALA A 199 21.08 -40.19 38.89
N ASN A 200 19.99 -39.79 39.54
CA ASN A 200 19.85 -39.90 40.99
C ASN A 200 19.81 -41.36 41.47
N THR A 201 19.08 -42.24 40.76
CA THR A 201 19.07 -43.68 41.05
C THR A 201 20.45 -44.31 40.88
N LEU A 202 21.18 -43.97 39.80
CA LEU A 202 22.55 -44.44 39.59
C LEU A 202 23.49 -43.94 40.68
N ALA A 203 23.41 -42.67 41.06
CA ALA A 203 24.22 -42.09 42.13
C ALA A 203 24.01 -42.83 43.46
N ALA A 204 22.75 -43.15 43.81
CA ALA A 204 22.43 -43.94 45.00
C ALA A 204 23.00 -45.37 44.93
N SER A 205 22.91 -46.03 43.77
CA SER A 205 23.51 -47.36 43.56
C SER A 205 25.02 -47.33 43.74
N VAL A 206 25.71 -46.38 43.11
CA VAL A 206 27.17 -46.22 43.20
C VAL A 206 27.60 -45.95 44.65
N ALA A 207 26.83 -45.17 45.41
CA ALA A 207 27.11 -44.94 46.82
C ALA A 207 27.00 -46.23 47.66
N ASN A 208 25.96 -47.04 47.43
CA ASN A 208 25.80 -48.34 48.10
C ASN A 208 26.90 -49.34 47.73
N ASP A 209 27.24 -49.42 46.44
CA ASP A 209 28.32 -50.28 45.97
C ASP A 209 29.67 -49.85 46.58
N SER A 210 29.91 -48.54 46.65
CA SER A 210 31.12 -47.99 47.28
C SER A 210 31.21 -48.33 48.77
N GLN A 211 30.08 -48.27 49.51
CA GLN A 211 30.04 -48.68 50.90
C GLN A 211 30.32 -50.18 51.06
N THR A 212 29.72 -51.00 50.18
CA THR A 212 29.93 -52.46 50.16
C THR A 212 31.39 -52.81 49.91
N VAL A 213 32.05 -52.11 48.98
CA VAL A 213 33.48 -52.26 48.70
C VAL A 213 34.32 -51.85 49.91
N ALA A 214 34.00 -50.75 50.58
CA ALA A 214 34.70 -50.30 51.78
C ALA A 214 34.58 -51.30 52.93
N ASP A 215 33.37 -51.83 53.17
CA ASP A 215 33.12 -52.85 54.19
C ASP A 215 33.89 -54.14 53.89
N THR A 216 33.91 -54.55 52.61
CA THR A 216 34.68 -55.72 52.14
C THR A 216 36.18 -55.51 52.34
N ALA A 217 36.70 -54.34 52.00
CA ALA A 217 38.10 -53.99 52.19
C ALA A 217 38.50 -54.04 53.67
N ASN A 218 37.68 -53.49 54.56
CA ASN A 218 37.87 -53.56 56.01
C ASN A 218 37.87 -55.01 56.52
N ALA A 219 36.95 -55.83 56.05
CA ALA A 219 36.90 -57.25 56.43
C ALA A 219 38.11 -58.04 55.95
N VAL A 220 38.61 -57.76 54.73
CA VAL A 220 39.84 -58.35 54.19
C VAL A 220 41.05 -57.92 55.02
N ALA A 221 41.17 -56.64 55.36
CA ALA A 221 42.24 -56.14 56.22
C ALA A 221 42.28 -56.86 57.58
N ALA A 222 41.13 -56.96 58.26
CA ALA A 222 41.02 -57.66 59.54
C ALA A 222 41.35 -59.16 59.45
N LYS A 223 40.90 -59.84 58.38
CA LYS A 223 41.27 -61.25 58.13
C LYS A 223 42.76 -61.39 57.84
N GLY A 224 43.35 -60.43 57.11
CA GLY A 224 44.79 -60.36 56.85
C GLY A 224 45.59 -60.26 58.15
N GLU A 225 45.22 -59.35 59.04
CA GLU A 225 45.84 -59.20 60.37
C GLU A 225 45.75 -60.51 61.18
N SER A 226 44.59 -61.15 61.20
CA SER A 226 44.39 -62.44 61.89
C SER A 226 45.22 -63.57 61.29
N ALA A 227 45.30 -63.65 59.96
CA ALA A 227 46.12 -64.63 59.26
C ALA A 227 47.61 -64.43 59.54
N ILE A 228 48.09 -63.18 59.50
CA ILE A 228 49.47 -62.83 59.87
C ILE A 228 49.78 -63.24 61.31
N ALA A 229 48.89 -62.95 62.26
CA ALA A 229 49.06 -63.36 63.66
C ALA A 229 49.12 -64.89 63.83
N THR A 230 48.30 -65.62 63.05
CA THR A 230 48.30 -67.10 63.06
C THR A 230 49.60 -67.66 62.47
N ILE A 231 50.08 -67.08 61.36
CA ILE A 231 51.36 -67.43 60.77
C ILE A 231 52.48 -67.15 61.77
N ASP A 232 52.51 -65.98 62.39
CA ASP A 232 53.53 -65.60 63.38
C ASP A 232 53.54 -66.54 64.59
N SER A 233 52.35 -66.94 65.09
CA SER A 233 52.22 -67.97 66.13
C SER A 233 52.76 -69.33 65.68
N THR A 234 52.45 -69.76 64.46
CA THR A 234 52.93 -71.04 63.89
C THR A 234 54.44 -71.03 63.70
N VAL A 235 55.00 -69.93 63.18
CA VAL A 235 56.45 -69.74 63.01
C VAL A 235 57.15 -69.77 64.36
N ARG A 236 56.60 -69.10 65.38
CA ARG A 236 57.13 -69.14 66.75
C ARG A 236 57.11 -70.57 67.32
N ALA A 237 56.02 -71.31 67.15
CA ALA A 237 55.93 -72.71 67.58
C ALA A 237 56.94 -73.64 66.85
N VAL A 238 57.17 -73.42 65.55
CA VAL A 238 58.20 -74.15 64.79
C VAL A 238 59.59 -73.81 65.31
N LYS A 239 59.86 -72.53 65.58
CA LYS A 239 61.13 -72.07 66.16
C LYS A 239 61.40 -72.72 67.51
N ASP A 240 60.43 -72.69 68.43
CA ASP A 240 60.54 -73.30 69.75
C ASP A 240 60.82 -74.81 69.65
N LYS A 241 60.18 -75.50 68.71
CA LYS A 241 60.39 -76.94 68.45
C LYS A 241 61.76 -77.24 67.83
N ALA A 242 62.29 -76.35 66.99
CA ALA A 242 63.63 -76.45 66.44
C ALA A 242 64.71 -76.20 67.51
N GLU A 243 64.50 -75.24 68.42
CA GLU A 243 65.38 -75.02 69.57
C GLU A 243 65.39 -76.23 70.52
N ALA A 244 64.23 -76.86 70.76
CA ALA A 244 64.12 -78.10 71.53
C ALA A 244 64.81 -79.31 70.85
N ALA A 245 64.82 -79.37 69.51
CA ALA A 245 65.56 -80.40 68.78
C ALA A 245 67.08 -80.18 68.80
N THR A 246 67.52 -78.92 68.88
CA THR A 246 68.95 -78.54 69.01
C THR A 246 69.54 -78.93 70.37
N THR A 247 68.70 -79.12 71.40
CA THR A 247 69.15 -79.50 72.75
C THR A 247 69.49 -80.99 72.90
N VAL A 248 69.27 -81.84 71.87
CA VAL A 248 69.32 -83.31 72.01
C VAL A 248 70.52 -84.01 71.35
N LEU A 249 71.35 -83.42 70.47
CA LEU A 249 72.55 -84.12 69.93
C LEU A 249 73.73 -83.14 69.59
N PRO A 250 75.00 -83.62 69.58
CA PRO A 250 76.19 -82.87 70.03
C PRO A 250 76.87 -81.94 69.01
N SER A 251 77.73 -81.09 69.57
CA SER A 251 78.57 -80.04 68.97
C SER A 251 79.47 -80.46 67.79
N THR A 252 79.47 -79.61 66.74
CA THR A 252 80.60 -79.14 65.90
C THR A 252 80.06 -77.92 65.12
N GLY A 253 80.60 -76.70 65.01
CA GLY A 253 81.97 -76.19 64.86
C GLY A 253 81.98 -75.23 63.65
N THR A 254 82.20 -73.92 63.88
CA THR A 254 82.84 -72.84 63.05
C THR A 254 82.58 -72.78 61.50
N THR A 255 82.44 -71.66 60.74
CA THR A 255 83.00 -70.28 60.77
C THR A 255 82.42 -69.44 59.58
N GLU A 256 82.34 -68.12 59.76
CA GLU A 256 82.64 -66.98 58.82
C GLU A 256 81.89 -66.65 57.50
N GLY A 257 81.71 -65.32 57.27
CA GLY A 257 81.54 -64.64 55.96
C GLY A 257 80.39 -63.59 55.92
N THR A 258 80.47 -62.39 56.52
CA THR A 258 80.89 -61.05 55.98
C THR A 258 80.05 -60.42 54.85
N THR A 259 79.98 -59.07 54.88
CA THR A 259 79.42 -58.03 53.95
C THR A 259 77.98 -57.59 54.27
N ASP A 260 77.68 -56.39 54.80
CA ASP A 260 78.09 -54.98 54.58
C ASP A 260 77.24 -54.23 53.53
N THR A 261 76.90 -52.98 53.89
CA THR A 261 76.22 -51.88 53.16
C THR A 261 74.71 -52.02 52.91
N GLY A 262 73.85 -51.01 53.13
CA GLY A 262 74.03 -49.62 53.51
C GLY A 262 72.66 -48.90 53.60
N THR A 263 72.66 -47.78 54.32
CA THR A 263 71.80 -46.58 54.30
C THR A 263 71.04 -46.38 52.96
N THR A 264 69.86 -45.78 52.84
CA THR A 264 69.58 -44.33 53.02
C THR A 264 68.11 -44.01 52.73
N GLU A 265 67.61 -42.97 53.38
CA GLU A 265 66.48 -42.12 53.01
C GLU A 265 66.53 -41.58 51.57
N GLU A 266 65.37 -41.19 51.04
CA GLU A 266 65.02 -39.99 50.24
C GLU A 266 63.86 -40.32 49.27
N THR A 267 62.71 -39.60 49.36
CA THR A 267 62.29 -38.48 48.49
C THR A 267 62.45 -38.82 47.00
N THR A 268 61.41 -38.74 46.16
CA THR A 268 60.85 -37.57 45.42
C THR A 268 59.69 -38.16 44.55
N GLU A 269 58.76 -37.49 43.89
CA GLU A 269 58.55 -36.12 43.41
C GLU A 269 57.09 -36.04 42.94
N GLU A 270 56.46 -34.89 43.15
CA GLU A 270 55.36 -34.40 42.33
C GLU A 270 55.89 -34.11 40.91
N PRO A 271 55.03 -34.08 39.87
CA PRO A 271 54.84 -32.79 39.20
C PRO A 271 53.35 -32.46 39.10
N GLY A 272 52.96 -31.27 39.52
CA GLY A 272 52.88 -30.09 38.63
C GLY A 272 51.62 -30.16 37.78
N LYS A 273 50.48 -29.57 38.19
CA LYS A 273 50.14 -28.14 38.25
C LYS A 273 50.13 -27.43 36.88
N ASP A 274 49.01 -26.75 36.67
CA ASP A 274 48.68 -25.75 35.64
C ASP A 274 48.55 -26.28 34.19
N SER A 275 47.43 -26.07 33.50
CA SER A 275 46.97 -24.72 33.15
C SER A 275 45.53 -24.71 32.63
N THR A 276 44.66 -23.92 33.25
CA THR A 276 43.62 -23.13 32.54
C THR A 276 44.17 -21.70 32.41
N PRO A 277 43.66 -20.78 31.55
CA PRO A 277 42.64 -20.89 30.50
C PRO A 277 43.03 -20.18 29.18
N ALA A 278 42.45 -20.58 28.04
CA ALA A 278 42.51 -19.78 26.81
C ALA A 278 41.11 -19.39 26.33
N LYS A 279 40.81 -18.11 26.55
CA LYS A 279 39.67 -17.34 26.06
C LYS A 279 39.90 -17.03 24.58
N ALA A 280 39.01 -17.44 23.68
CA ALA A 280 38.95 -16.99 22.29
C ALA A 280 37.51 -16.53 21.98
N LYS A 281 37.27 -15.22 22.03
CA LYS A 281 37.09 -14.31 20.89
C LYS A 281 35.86 -14.60 20.01
N LYS A 282 34.81 -13.83 20.34
CA LYS A 282 33.78 -13.23 19.48
C LYS A 282 34.28 -12.99 18.05
N ALA A 283 33.59 -13.59 17.07
CA ALA A 283 33.65 -13.18 15.67
C ALA A 283 32.22 -12.89 15.19
N THR A 284 32.03 -11.62 14.83
CA THR A 284 30.89 -11.04 14.13
C THR A 284 30.83 -11.61 12.71
N VAL A 285 29.65 -11.99 12.22
CA VAL A 285 29.42 -12.17 10.77
C VAL A 285 28.31 -11.24 10.33
N LYS A 286 28.65 -10.44 9.31
CA LYS A 286 27.84 -9.48 8.58
C LYS A 286 27.44 -10.15 7.27
N GLY A 287 26.15 -10.07 6.90
CA GLY A 287 25.62 -9.97 5.54
C GLY A 287 25.93 -11.07 4.51
N ALA A 288 24.86 -11.76 4.09
CA ALA A 288 24.36 -11.75 2.71
C ALA A 288 22.83 -11.94 2.76
#